data_AF-A0A832SX55-F1
#
_entry.id   AF-A0A832SX55-F1
#
_cell.length_a   1.000
_cell.length_b   1.000
_cell.length_c   1.000
_cell.angle_alpha   90.00
_cell.angle_beta   90.00
_cell.angle_gamma   90.00
#
_symmetry.space_group_name_H-M   'P 1'
#
loop_
_entity.id
_entity.type
_entity.pdbx_description
1 polymer ?
#
loop_
_entity_poly.entity_id
_entity_poly.type
_entity_poly.pdbx_seq_one_letter_code
_entity_poly.pdbx_strand_id
1 'polypeptide(L)'
;MISKKGVHRRKKMFMRKEGIMSFNYIAFIPRIIFLVIALLACVILIKLMLNAKFWTKPLQTEILLNGLLYGPGGVTEYDPVTGRIYPEIVDVTQMNSANLDLGLNFPENKLMAARIVVTEGK
;
A
#
# COMPACT_ATOMS: atom_id res chain seq x y z
N MET A 1 85.57 39.37 -8.05
CA MET A 1 85.36 38.01 -8.61
C MET A 1 83.88 37.66 -8.48
N ILE A 2 83.22 37.48 -9.62
CA ILE A 2 81.78 37.22 -9.76
C ILE A 2 81.56 35.69 -9.85
N SER A 3 80.33 35.24 -9.57
CA SER A 3 79.70 34.00 -10.07
C SER A 3 79.83 32.78 -9.14
N LYS A 4 78.80 31.98 -8.83
CA LYS A 4 77.52 31.68 -9.48
C LYS A 4 76.48 31.30 -8.41
N LYS A 5 75.30 31.93 -8.43
CA LYS A 5 74.11 31.42 -7.73
C LYS A 5 73.54 30.25 -8.55
N GLY A 6 73.53 29.05 -7.97
CA GLY A 6 72.94 27.86 -8.56
C GLY A 6 71.42 27.99 -8.67
N VAL A 7 70.90 28.14 -9.88
CA VAL A 7 69.47 28.17 -10.18
C VAL A 7 68.95 26.73 -10.28
N HIS A 8 68.37 26.21 -9.20
CA HIS A 8 67.58 24.98 -9.23
C HIS A 8 66.25 25.25 -9.96
N ARG A 9 66.22 25.00 -11.28
CA ARG A 9 64.98 24.92 -12.05
C ARG A 9 64.23 23.65 -11.68
N ARG A 10 63.37 23.72 -10.65
CA ARG A 10 62.31 22.72 -10.46
C ARG A 10 61.31 22.86 -11.62
N LYS A 11 61.36 21.95 -12.59
CA LYS A 11 60.30 21.79 -13.58
C LYS A 11 59.01 21.41 -12.83
N LYS A 12 58.07 22.35 -12.71
CA LYS A 12 56.70 22.05 -12.25
C LYS A 12 56.05 21.18 -13.32
N MET A 13 55.85 19.91 -12.99
CA MET A 13 55.13 18.96 -13.83
C MET A 13 53.64 19.34 -13.74
N PHE A 14 53.14 20.09 -14.71
CA PHE A 14 51.72 20.41 -14.80
C PHE A 14 50.97 19.14 -15.19
N MET A 15 50.29 18.52 -14.23
CA MET A 15 49.32 17.47 -14.53
C MET A 15 48.25 18.03 -15.48
N ARG A 16 48.06 17.38 -16.63
CA ARG A 16 47.05 17.78 -17.63
C ARG A 16 45.66 17.62 -17.02
N LYS A 17 44.97 18.75 -16.81
CA LYS A 17 43.62 18.82 -16.22
C LYS A 17 42.58 17.97 -16.96
N GLU A 18 42.82 17.67 -18.23
CA GLU A 18 41.98 16.83 -19.08
C GLU A 18 41.81 15.40 -18.56
N GLY A 19 42.87 14.81 -17.98
CA GLY A 19 42.83 13.45 -17.44
C GLY A 19 42.04 13.32 -16.13
N ILE A 20 41.91 14.42 -15.37
CA ILE A 20 41.13 14.46 -14.13
C ILE A 20 39.64 14.58 -14.46
N MET A 21 39.29 15.34 -15.51
CA MET A 21 37.91 15.45 -15.96
C MET A 21 37.38 14.12 -16.51
N SER A 22 38.15 13.41 -17.33
CA SER A 22 37.73 12.11 -17.89
C SER A 22 37.51 11.05 -16.81
N PHE A 23 38.33 11.05 -15.75
CA PHE A 23 38.18 10.13 -14.62
C PHE A 23 36.87 10.35 -13.84
N ASN A 24 36.45 11.62 -13.71
CA ASN A 24 35.19 11.97 -13.05
C ASN A 24 33.96 11.47 -13.83
N TYR A 25 34.00 11.49 -15.16
CA TYR A 25 32.89 10.97 -15.97
C TYR A 25 32.74 9.45 -15.84
N ILE A 26 33.85 8.71 -15.78
CA ILE A 26 33.84 7.25 -15.62
C ILE A 26 33.29 6.87 -14.23
N ALA A 27 33.65 7.62 -13.19
CA ALA A 27 33.14 7.42 -11.83
C ALA A 27 31.62 7.70 -11.69
N PHE A 28 31.00 8.38 -12.66
CA PHE A 28 29.57 8.70 -12.63
C PHE A 28 28.69 7.52 -13.05
N ILE A 29 29.19 6.63 -13.90
CA ILE A 29 28.48 5.44 -14.40
C ILE A 29 27.96 4.54 -13.25
N PRO A 30 28.79 4.09 -12.28
CA PRO A 30 28.30 3.26 -11.18
C PRO A 30 27.28 4.00 -10.29
N ARG A 31 27.38 5.33 -10.19
CA ARG A 31 26.45 6.16 -9.42
C ARG A 31 25.06 6.20 -10.05
N ILE A 32 24.98 6.28 -11.38
CA ILE A 32 23.70 6.20 -12.11
C ILE A 32 23.07 4.81 -11.91
N ILE A 33 23.87 3.74 -12.06
CA ILE A 33 23.36 2.36 -11.90
C ILE A 33 22.78 2.17 -10.49
N PHE A 34 23.48 2.63 -9.46
CA PHE A 34 22.99 2.57 -8.09
C PHE A 34 21.69 3.36 -7.90
N LEU A 35 21.59 4.56 -8.50
CA LEU A 35 20.39 5.38 -8.44
C LEU A 35 19.18 4.68 -9.08
N VAL A 36 19.37 4.02 -10.22
CA VAL A 36 18.33 3.23 -10.89
C VAL A 36 17.87 2.06 -10.00
N ILE A 37 18.81 1.34 -9.39
CA ILE A 37 18.50 0.24 -8.47
C ILE A 37 17.71 0.74 -7.26
N ALA A 38 18.12 1.86 -6.66
CA ALA A 38 17.42 2.46 -5.53
C ALA A 38 15.98 2.87 -5.89
N LEU A 39 15.79 3.48 -7.06
CA LEU A 39 14.46 3.82 -7.57
C LEU A 39 13.58 2.59 -7.77
N LEU A 40 14.11 1.52 -8.36
CA LEU A 40 13.39 0.26 -8.54
C LEU A 40 13.01 -0.36 -7.19
N ALA A 41 13.93 -0.34 -6.22
CA ALA A 41 13.66 -0.83 -4.87
C ALA A 41 12.50 -0.06 -4.21
N CYS A 42 12.48 1.28 -4.32
CA CYS A 42 11.37 2.10 -3.83
C CYS A 42 10.03 1.73 -4.48
N VAL A 43 10.00 1.55 -5.81
CA VAL A 43 8.79 1.16 -6.53
C VAL A 43 8.29 -0.22 -6.09
N ILE A 44 9.20 -1.18 -5.92
CA ILE A 44 8.85 -2.53 -5.45
C ILE A 44 8.29 -2.47 -4.02
N LEU A 45 8.93 -1.73 -3.12
CA LEU A 45 8.46 -1.52 -1.75
C LEU A 45 7.04 -0.93 -1.71
N ILE A 46 6.77 0.09 -2.52
CA ILE A 46 5.44 0.70 -2.61
C ILE A 46 4.41 -0.33 -3.09
N LYS A 47 4.72 -1.09 -4.15
CA LYS A 47 3.81 -2.13 -4.67
C LYS A 47 3.53 -3.21 -3.64
N LEU A 48 4.54 -3.67 -2.91
CA LEU A 48 4.38 -4.66 -1.84
C LEU A 48 3.51 -4.10 -0.70
N MET A 49 3.74 -2.86 -0.28
CA MET A 49 2.89 -2.22 0.74
C MET A 49 1.44 -2.08 0.29
N LEU A 50 1.21 -1.69 -0.97
CA LEU A 50 -0.14 -1.57 -1.51
C LEU A 50 -0.82 -2.95 -1.52
N ASN A 51 -0.17 -3.97 -2.08
CA ASN A 51 -0.73 -5.32 -2.12
C ASN A 51 -1.01 -5.89 -0.72
N ALA A 52 -0.15 -5.64 0.26
CA ALA A 52 -0.38 -6.04 1.64
C ALA A 52 -1.61 -5.36 2.26
N LYS A 53 -1.87 -4.09 1.93
CA LYS A 53 -3.05 -3.34 2.42
C LYS A 53 -4.35 -3.71 1.69
N PHE A 54 -4.28 -4.17 0.44
CA PHE A 54 -5.48 -4.52 -0.34
C PHE A 54 -6.05 -5.91 -0.06
N TRP A 55 -5.36 -6.73 0.74
CA TRP A 55 -5.87 -8.04 1.15
C TRP A 55 -6.93 -7.98 2.27
N THR A 56 -7.53 -6.81 2.50
CA THR A 56 -8.66 -6.66 3.43
C THR A 56 -10.00 -7.04 2.82
N LYS A 57 -10.10 -7.20 1.49
CA LYS A 57 -11.37 -7.58 0.84
C LYS A 57 -12.03 -8.84 1.42
N PRO A 58 -11.35 -10.00 1.55
CA PRO A 58 -11.98 -11.19 2.13
C PRO A 58 -12.41 -10.96 3.58
N LEU A 59 -11.59 -10.26 4.37
CA LEU A 59 -11.90 -9.91 5.75
C LEU A 59 -13.11 -8.95 5.85
N GLN A 60 -13.20 -7.97 4.96
CA GLN A 60 -14.35 -7.06 4.88
C GLN A 60 -15.63 -7.80 4.49
N THR A 61 -15.55 -8.71 3.52
CA THR A 61 -16.68 -9.56 3.13
C THR A 61 -17.11 -10.47 4.29
N GLU A 62 -16.16 -11.05 5.02
CA GLU A 62 -16.45 -11.91 6.16
C GLU A 62 -17.09 -11.15 7.32
N ILE A 63 -16.57 -9.95 7.65
CA ILE A 63 -17.17 -9.10 8.69
C ILE A 63 -18.58 -8.67 8.27
N LEU A 64 -18.79 -8.31 7.02
CA LEU A 64 -20.10 -7.92 6.51
C LEU A 64 -21.08 -9.09 6.52
N LEU A 65 -20.67 -10.27 6.07
CA LEU A 65 -21.50 -11.48 6.12
C LEU A 65 -21.82 -11.85 7.57
N ASN A 66 -20.83 -11.78 8.47
CA ASN A 66 -21.08 -12.07 9.88
C ASN A 66 -22.04 -11.06 10.52
N GLY A 67 -21.94 -9.78 10.17
CA GLY A 67 -22.89 -8.77 10.63
C GLY A 67 -24.30 -8.99 10.09
N LEU A 68 -24.43 -9.37 8.82
CA LEU A 68 -25.72 -9.64 8.18
C LEU A 68 -26.37 -10.94 8.70
N LEU A 69 -25.58 -11.96 9.01
CA LEU A 69 -26.06 -13.30 9.41
C LEU A 69 -26.14 -13.51 10.93
N TYR A 70 -25.37 -12.77 11.72
CA TYR A 70 -25.30 -12.94 13.18
C TYR A 70 -25.57 -11.65 13.95
N GLY A 71 -25.99 -10.58 13.26
CA GLY A 71 -26.40 -9.33 13.89
C GLY A 71 -27.85 -9.38 14.38
N PRO A 72 -28.19 -8.66 15.46
CA PRO A 72 -29.57 -8.53 15.96
C PRO A 72 -30.51 -7.75 15.02
N GLY A 73 -29.97 -7.10 13.97
CA GLY A 73 -30.73 -6.51 12.85
C GLY A 73 -30.39 -7.19 11.51
N GLY A 74 -29.90 -8.43 11.58
CA GLY A 74 -29.53 -9.23 10.42
C GLY A 74 -30.74 -9.82 9.68
N VAL A 75 -30.45 -10.63 8.67
CA VAL A 75 -31.45 -11.30 7.82
C VAL A 75 -31.93 -12.63 8.44
N THR A 76 -31.29 -13.05 9.52
CA THR A 76 -31.49 -14.35 10.16
C THR A 76 -32.48 -14.26 11.30
N GLU A 77 -33.22 -15.34 11.51
CA GLU A 77 -34.23 -15.43 12.57
C GLU A 77 -33.57 -15.26 13.94
N TYR A 78 -33.96 -14.20 14.64
CA TYR A 78 -33.64 -13.97 16.04
C TYR A 78 -34.82 -14.43 16.90
N ASP A 79 -34.59 -15.44 17.74
CA ASP A 79 -35.58 -15.86 18.72
C ASP A 79 -35.52 -14.94 19.96
N PRO A 80 -36.52 -14.07 20.19
CA PRO A 80 -36.52 -13.14 21.32
C PRO A 80 -36.69 -13.83 22.68
N VAL A 81 -37.12 -15.10 22.69
CA VAL A 81 -37.34 -15.87 23.93
C VAL A 81 -36.04 -16.51 24.41
N THR A 82 -35.26 -17.09 23.48
CA THR A 82 -34.00 -17.76 23.81
C THR A 82 -32.76 -16.89 23.61
N GLY A 83 -32.91 -15.75 22.91
CA GLY A 83 -31.81 -14.85 22.54
C GLY A 83 -30.84 -15.45 21.53
N ARG A 84 -31.23 -16.55 20.86
CA ARG A 84 -30.38 -17.28 19.91
C ARG A 84 -30.66 -16.82 18.48
N ILE A 85 -29.61 -16.83 17.66
CA ILE A 85 -29.68 -16.53 16.23
C ILE A 85 -29.56 -17.84 15.46
N TYR A 86 -30.48 -18.07 14.54
CA TYR A 86 -30.51 -19.26 13.70
C TYR A 86 -30.13 -18.88 12.26
N PRO A 87 -28.85 -19.02 11.86
CA PRO A 87 -28.37 -18.52 10.57
C PRO A 87 -28.94 -19.27 9.36
N GLU A 88 -29.52 -20.46 9.57
CA GLU A 88 -30.14 -21.27 8.51
C GLU A 88 -31.58 -20.86 8.18
N ILE A 89 -32.19 -20.00 9.01
CA ILE A 89 -33.57 -19.54 8.85
C ILE A 89 -33.54 -18.06 8.51
N VAL A 90 -33.93 -17.74 7.28
CA VAL A 90 -34.03 -16.35 6.79
C VAL A 90 -35.45 -15.86 6.99
N ASP A 91 -35.60 -14.80 7.77
CA ASP A 91 -36.89 -14.14 7.98
C ASP A 91 -37.08 -13.03 6.95
N VAL A 92 -37.93 -13.28 5.95
CA VAL A 92 -38.24 -12.32 4.89
C VAL A 92 -38.91 -11.06 5.46
N THR A 93 -39.59 -11.16 6.62
CA THR A 93 -40.23 -10.01 7.26
C THR A 93 -39.23 -9.05 7.89
N GLN A 94 -38.04 -9.55 8.25
CA GLN A 94 -36.94 -8.75 8.79
C GLN A 94 -36.08 -8.10 7.70
N MET A 95 -36.23 -8.51 6.43
CA MET A 95 -35.58 -7.89 5.26
C MET A 95 -36.24 -6.55 4.85
N ASN A 96 -36.53 -5.68 5.82
CA ASN A 96 -36.98 -4.31 5.54
C ASN A 96 -35.78 -3.34 5.48
N SER A 97 -35.94 -2.22 4.79
CA SER A 97 -34.87 -1.23 4.60
C SER A 97 -34.29 -0.66 5.90
N ALA A 98 -35.11 -0.46 6.93
CA ALA A 98 -34.66 0.04 8.23
C ALA A 98 -33.80 -0.98 8.99
N ASN A 99 -34.12 -2.28 8.93
CA ASN A 99 -33.30 -3.33 9.56
C ASN A 99 -31.99 -3.55 8.80
N LEU A 100 -32.06 -3.56 7.46
CA LEU A 100 -30.87 -3.60 6.60
C LEU A 100 -29.94 -2.40 6.87
N ASP A 101 -30.50 -1.20 7.04
CA ASP A 101 -29.71 -0.01 7.39
C ASP A 101 -29.07 -0.10 8.78
N LEU A 102 -29.68 -0.80 9.74
CA LEU A 102 -29.09 -1.10 11.04
C LEU A 102 -27.98 -2.16 10.96
N GLY A 103 -28.17 -3.22 10.16
CA GLY A 103 -27.16 -4.25 9.93
C GLY A 103 -25.96 -3.75 9.10
N LEU A 104 -26.12 -2.67 8.33
CA LEU A 104 -25.08 -2.04 7.51
C LEU A 104 -24.41 -0.84 8.18
N ASN A 105 -25.06 -0.17 9.15
CA ASN A 105 -24.46 0.93 9.92
C ASN A 105 -23.61 0.42 11.08
N PHE A 106 -22.31 0.26 10.82
CA PHE A 106 -21.33 0.05 11.88
C PHE A 106 -20.74 1.40 12.34
N PRO A 107 -20.86 1.77 13.63
CA PRO A 107 -20.36 3.06 14.13
C PRO A 107 -18.83 3.22 14.01
N GLU A 108 -18.08 2.11 13.92
CA GLU A 108 -16.62 2.12 13.83
C GLU A 108 -16.04 2.05 12.41
N ASN A 109 -16.84 1.81 11.36
CA ASN A 109 -16.27 1.46 10.05
C ASN A 109 -16.93 2.13 8.84
N LYS A 110 -16.69 3.44 8.70
CA LYS A 110 -17.04 4.25 7.51
C LYS A 110 -16.35 3.82 6.19
N LEU A 111 -15.56 2.74 6.19
CA LEU A 111 -14.78 2.27 5.05
C LEU A 111 -15.38 1.02 4.37
N MET A 112 -16.52 0.51 4.83
CA MET A 112 -17.19 -0.61 4.17
C MET A 112 -17.95 -0.11 2.94
N ALA A 113 -17.35 -0.28 1.76
CA ALA A 113 -17.95 0.01 0.46
C ALA A 113 -18.55 -1.26 -0.14
N ALA A 114 -19.58 -1.83 0.48
CA ALA A 114 -20.34 -2.93 -0.13
C ALA A 114 -21.68 -2.40 -0.63
N ARG A 115 -21.88 -2.44 -1.95
CA ARG A 115 -23.16 -2.14 -2.59
C ARG A 115 -23.87 -3.46 -2.88
N ILE A 116 -24.95 -3.74 -2.14
CA ILE A 116 -25.83 -4.87 -2.45
C ILE A 116 -26.73 -4.43 -3.62
N VAL A 117 -26.74 -5.21 -4.70
CA VAL A 117 -27.63 -5.01 -5.85
C VAL A 117 -28.59 -6.20 -5.89
N VAL A 118 -29.86 -5.93 -5.60
CA VAL A 118 -30.92 -6.93 -5.77
C VAL A 118 -31.18 -7.06 -7.25
N THR A 119 -30.94 -8.25 -7.80
CA THR A 119 -31.30 -8.57 -9.20
C THR A 119 -32.58 -9.38 -9.16
N GLU A 120 -33.67 -8.81 -9.64
CA GLU A 120 -34.91 -9.56 -9.84
C GLU A 120 -34.67 -10.61 -10.94
N GLY A 121 -34.73 -11.89 -10.56
CA GLY A 121 -34.74 -12.99 -11.50
C GLY A 121 -36.07 -12.97 -12.25
N LYS A 122 -35.99 -12.93 -13.59
CA LYS A 122 -37.12 -13.24 -14.47
C LYS A 122 -37.47 -14.71 -14.43
#